data_AF-A0AAE0KQA3-F1
#
_entry.id   AF-A0AAE0KQA3-F1
#
_cell.length_a   1.000
_cell.length_b   1.000
_cell.length_c   1.000
_cell.angle_alpha   90.00
_cell.angle_beta   90.00
_cell.angle_gamma   90.00
#
_symmetry.space_group_name_H-M   'P 1'
#
loop_
_entity.id
_entity.type
_entity.pdbx_description
1 polymer ?
#
loop_
_entity_poly.entity_id
_entity_poly.type
_entity_poly.pdbx_seq_one_letter_code
_entity_poly.pdbx_strand_id
1 'polypeptide(L)'
;MCIANSTPTNCEETLPSFVVVHPSKAIELTDVGAVKVSPRSSLQSVLKDNVSKYTVHQFARCAVAVRCAQPTVHASTYVTRSSVTVVFGQLSNSDVLKRKNSLDPHCSDAEVVYHLHTATKYGFLTTLHGNFMIVHYDEEVDSVLAANDKGCTYGLKQGQDGTGGLLVTDEDLGPSYKISEVPAASFIFGRHRGRDVHKYSCTIREQQQAAYQASTAAQHALSGLSSSAVQDLSVFTMKSGVLTTTTISPKGTAEAASSWRRSKSEPNLKTLSENRSGSPRSVLPSTELNRYQRKSIQSGRADSAISWRKDC
;
A
#
# COMPACT_ATOMS: atom_id res chain seq x y z
N MET A 1 59.72 11.72 -12.50
CA MET A 1 58.97 10.72 -11.72
C MET A 1 57.63 11.35 -11.39
N CYS A 2 56.54 10.95 -12.03
CA CYS A 2 55.27 11.68 -11.98
C CYS A 2 54.35 11.09 -10.92
N ILE A 3 53.99 11.88 -9.92
CA ILE A 3 52.99 11.50 -8.91
C ILE A 3 51.61 11.72 -9.53
N ALA A 4 50.88 10.64 -9.78
CA ALA A 4 49.51 10.72 -10.26
C ALA A 4 48.59 11.01 -9.07
N ASN A 5 48.13 12.25 -8.94
CA ASN A 5 47.10 12.62 -7.97
C ASN A 5 45.75 12.05 -8.41
N SER A 6 45.47 10.78 -8.07
CA SER A 6 44.14 10.21 -8.16
C SER A 6 43.23 10.89 -7.14
N THR A 7 42.47 11.89 -7.58
CA THR A 7 41.38 12.47 -6.78
C THR A 7 40.43 11.36 -6.35
N PRO A 8 40.11 11.20 -5.05
CA PRO A 8 39.12 10.23 -4.62
C PRO A 8 37.78 10.61 -5.28
N THR A 9 37.20 9.68 -6.03
CA THR A 9 35.81 9.80 -6.44
C THR A 9 34.95 9.80 -5.19
N ASN A 10 34.20 10.88 -4.95
CA ASN A 10 33.20 10.90 -3.90
C ASN A 10 32.21 9.76 -4.15
N CYS A 11 32.30 8.70 -3.36
CA CYS A 11 31.25 7.71 -3.25
C CYS A 11 30.07 8.40 -2.58
N GLU A 12 29.11 8.88 -3.39
CA GLU A 12 27.85 9.41 -2.86
C GLU A 12 27.25 8.36 -1.90
N GLU A 13 26.91 8.79 -0.68
CA GLU A 13 26.19 7.98 0.31
C GLU A 13 24.75 7.77 -0.17
N THR A 14 24.62 6.95 -1.21
CA THR A 14 23.35 6.55 -1.79
C THR A 14 22.56 5.80 -0.73
N LEU A 15 21.42 6.36 -0.33
CA LEU A 15 20.47 5.67 0.53
C LEU A 15 20.00 4.38 -0.15
N PRO A 16 19.70 3.31 0.61
CA PRO A 16 19.13 2.11 0.05
C PRO A 16 17.72 2.44 -0.47
N SER A 17 17.36 1.88 -1.62
CA SER A 17 16.09 2.21 -2.28
C SER A 17 15.47 1.01 -2.98
N PHE A 18 14.24 1.17 -3.43
CA PHE A 18 13.52 0.17 -4.20
C PHE A 18 12.61 0.76 -5.27
N VAL A 19 12.32 -0.07 -6.29
CA VAL A 19 11.26 0.19 -7.26
C VAL A 19 10.46 -1.08 -7.48
N VAL A 20 9.15 -1.01 -7.26
CA VAL A 20 8.19 -2.05 -7.63
C VAL A 20 7.33 -1.57 -8.80
N VAL A 21 7.31 -2.37 -9.87
CA VAL A 21 6.41 -2.17 -11.02
C VAL A 21 5.46 -3.36 -11.16
N HIS A 22 4.17 -3.08 -11.30
CA HIS A 22 3.13 -4.08 -11.45
C HIS A 22 2.32 -3.88 -12.74
N PRO A 23 2.95 -4.00 -13.93
CA PRO A 23 2.28 -3.71 -15.20
C PRO A 23 1.19 -4.72 -15.54
N SER A 24 1.34 -6.01 -15.22
CA SER A 24 0.38 -7.17 -15.29
C SER A 24 -0.59 -7.28 -16.49
N LYS A 25 -1.38 -6.23 -16.80
CA LYS A 25 -2.32 -6.08 -17.93
C LYS A 25 -2.05 -4.86 -18.83
N ALA A 26 -0.95 -4.14 -18.63
CA ALA A 26 -0.55 -3.01 -19.46
C ALA A 26 -0.18 -3.44 -20.89
N ILE A 27 -0.49 -2.57 -21.85
CA ILE A 27 -0.29 -2.76 -23.28
C ILE A 27 0.29 -1.46 -23.83
N GLU A 28 1.36 -1.58 -24.60
CA GLU A 28 2.06 -0.48 -25.25
C GLU A 28 1.73 -0.50 -26.74
N LEU A 29 1.46 0.66 -27.32
CA LEU A 29 1.21 0.81 -28.76
C LEU A 29 2.53 1.10 -29.46
N THR A 30 2.96 0.17 -30.29
CA THR A 30 4.14 0.26 -31.16
C THR A 30 3.70 0.39 -32.62
N ASP A 31 4.61 0.75 -33.52
CA ASP A 31 4.34 0.82 -34.97
C ASP A 31 3.92 -0.55 -35.56
N VAL A 32 4.29 -1.65 -34.89
CA VAL A 32 3.94 -3.04 -35.24
C VAL A 32 2.64 -3.50 -34.54
N GLY A 33 2.01 -2.63 -33.73
CA GLY A 33 0.75 -2.88 -33.04
C GLY A 33 0.86 -2.94 -31.51
N ALA A 34 -0.16 -3.53 -30.90
CA ALA A 34 -0.35 -3.55 -29.45
C ALA A 34 0.45 -4.68 -28.76
N VAL A 35 1.51 -4.35 -28.03
CA VAL A 35 2.41 -5.29 -27.36
C VAL A 35 2.14 -5.33 -25.87
N LYS A 36 2.10 -6.52 -25.25
CA LYS A 36 1.95 -6.64 -23.79
C LYS A 36 3.25 -6.23 -23.10
N VAL A 37 3.15 -5.27 -22.17
CA VAL A 37 4.27 -4.82 -21.35
C VAL A 37 4.68 -5.90 -20.36
N SER A 38 5.99 -6.19 -20.29
CA SER A 38 6.56 -7.10 -19.31
C SER A 38 6.96 -6.36 -18.02
N PRO A 39 6.97 -7.03 -16.85
CA PRO A 39 7.50 -6.43 -15.62
C PRO A 39 8.95 -5.96 -15.77
N ARG A 40 9.77 -6.69 -16.53
CA ARG A 40 11.16 -6.33 -16.82
C ARG A 40 11.27 -5.05 -17.66
N SER A 41 10.47 -4.91 -18.71
CA SER A 41 10.53 -3.74 -19.61
C SER A 41 9.96 -2.48 -18.96
N SER A 42 8.90 -2.59 -18.14
CA SER A 42 8.45 -1.47 -17.29
C SER A 42 9.56 -1.04 -16.31
N LEU A 43 10.21 -2.00 -15.62
CA LEU A 43 11.28 -1.70 -14.68
C LEU A 43 12.49 -1.04 -15.36
N GLN A 44 12.88 -1.52 -16.54
CA GLN A 44 13.96 -0.92 -17.35
C GLN A 44 13.60 0.49 -17.84
N SER A 45 12.33 0.76 -18.17
CA SER A 45 11.85 2.10 -18.51
C SER A 45 11.93 3.07 -17.33
N VAL A 46 11.59 2.61 -16.12
CA VAL A 46 11.68 3.40 -14.87
C VAL A 46 13.12 3.69 -14.45
N LEU A 47 13.96 2.65 -14.32
CA LEU A 47 15.32 2.77 -13.79
C LEU A 47 16.36 3.22 -14.84
N LYS A 48 16.06 3.06 -16.13
CA LYS A 48 16.95 3.40 -17.26
C LYS A 48 18.34 2.77 -17.07
N ASP A 49 19.40 3.56 -17.18
CA ASP A 49 20.79 3.10 -17.07
C ASP A 49 21.17 2.62 -15.65
N ASN A 50 20.34 2.91 -14.63
CA ASN A 50 20.61 2.54 -13.24
C ASN A 50 20.22 1.10 -12.88
N VAL A 51 19.57 0.33 -13.77
CA VAL A 51 19.11 -1.07 -13.49
C VAL A 51 20.23 -1.95 -12.91
N SER A 52 21.47 -1.75 -13.36
CA SER A 52 22.66 -2.48 -12.89
C SER A 52 23.01 -2.26 -11.42
N LYS A 53 22.46 -1.23 -10.77
CA LYS A 53 22.67 -0.89 -9.35
C LYS A 53 21.70 -1.61 -8.39
N TYR A 54 20.73 -2.38 -8.90
CA TYR A 54 19.66 -3.00 -8.10
C TYR A 54 19.69 -4.52 -8.26
N THR A 55 19.47 -5.24 -7.15
CA THR A 55 19.07 -6.65 -7.20
C THR A 55 17.62 -6.73 -7.68
N VAL A 56 17.38 -7.42 -8.80
CA VAL A 56 16.05 -7.49 -9.44
C VAL A 56 15.41 -8.85 -9.23
N HIS A 57 14.29 -8.87 -8.50
CA HIS A 57 13.42 -10.02 -8.32
C HIS A 57 12.25 -9.93 -9.32
N GLN A 58 12.25 -10.80 -10.32
CA GLN A 58 11.30 -10.77 -11.43
C GLN A 58 10.28 -11.92 -11.33
N PHE A 59 9.00 -11.56 -11.35
CA PHE A 59 7.85 -12.48 -11.33
C PHE A 59 7.05 -12.35 -12.65
N ALA A 60 6.00 -13.15 -12.85
CA ALA A 60 5.23 -13.16 -14.10
C ALA A 60 4.37 -11.89 -14.32
N ARG A 61 4.08 -11.13 -13.26
CA ARG A 61 3.19 -9.94 -13.28
C ARG A 61 3.78 -8.69 -12.63
N CYS A 62 4.86 -8.85 -11.86
CA CYS A 62 5.51 -7.82 -11.05
C CYS A 62 7.03 -7.94 -11.14
N ALA A 63 7.76 -6.84 -10.95
CA ALA A 63 9.21 -6.85 -10.73
C ALA A 63 9.55 -5.90 -9.57
N VAL A 64 10.43 -6.36 -8.69
CA VAL A 64 10.90 -5.65 -7.50
C VAL A 64 12.41 -5.49 -7.62
N ALA A 65 12.87 -4.25 -7.75
CA ALA A 65 14.28 -3.88 -7.71
C ALA A 65 14.62 -3.33 -6.32
N VAL A 66 15.74 -3.78 -5.75
CA VAL A 66 16.26 -3.31 -4.46
C VAL A 66 17.71 -2.88 -4.64
N ARG A 67 18.01 -1.60 -4.44
CA ARG A 67 19.39 -1.10 -4.28
C ARG A 67 19.75 -1.23 -2.80
N CYS A 68 20.43 -2.30 -2.45
CA CYS A 68 21.05 -2.44 -1.13
C CYS A 68 22.34 -1.59 -1.13
N ALA A 69 22.33 -0.46 -0.41
CA ALA A 69 23.45 0.49 -0.42
C ALA A 69 23.94 0.79 1.01
N GLN A 70 25.20 0.42 1.25
CA GLN A 70 26.02 0.65 2.45
C GLN A 70 25.47 0.09 3.79
N PRO A 71 26.34 -0.18 4.79
CA PRO A 71 25.95 -0.87 6.02
C PRO A 71 25.19 -0.01 7.04
N THR A 72 24.90 1.26 6.73
CA THR A 72 24.34 2.25 7.67
C THR A 72 22.83 2.16 7.86
N VAL A 73 22.10 1.60 6.88
CA VAL A 73 20.65 1.43 6.96
C VAL A 73 20.30 -0.04 6.76
N HIS A 74 19.63 -0.64 7.74
CA HIS A 74 19.21 -2.02 7.66
C HIS A 74 18.13 -2.19 6.58
N ALA A 75 18.50 -2.83 5.47
CA ALA A 75 17.56 -3.37 4.49
C ALA A 75 17.61 -4.89 4.57
N SER A 76 16.47 -5.53 4.85
CA SER A 76 16.33 -6.99 4.80
C SER A 76 15.40 -7.38 3.65
N THR A 77 15.72 -8.48 2.98
CA THR A 77 14.94 -9.00 1.84
C THR A 77 14.76 -10.50 2.00
N TYR A 78 13.53 -10.96 1.85
CA TYR A 78 13.15 -12.36 1.91
C TYR A 78 12.44 -12.74 0.62
N VAL A 79 12.85 -13.84 -0.02
CA VAL A 79 12.37 -14.24 -1.35
C VAL A 79 11.93 -15.69 -1.31
N THR A 80 10.70 -15.94 -1.74
CA THR A 80 10.18 -17.31 -1.95
C THR A 80 9.93 -17.53 -3.44
N ARG A 81 9.40 -18.71 -3.80
CA ARG A 81 9.07 -19.01 -5.21
C ARG A 81 7.97 -18.12 -5.79
N SER A 82 7.03 -17.66 -4.96
CA SER A 82 5.83 -16.92 -5.36
C SER A 82 5.67 -15.59 -4.61
N SER A 83 6.70 -15.13 -3.88
CA SER A 83 6.66 -13.86 -3.15
C SER A 83 8.03 -13.23 -2.96
N VAL A 84 8.03 -11.92 -2.71
CA VAL A 84 9.19 -11.20 -2.16
C VAL A 84 8.70 -10.24 -1.07
N THR A 85 9.45 -10.14 0.02
CA THR A 85 9.27 -9.12 1.06
C THR A 85 10.57 -8.35 1.21
N VAL A 86 10.46 -7.03 1.26
CA VAL A 86 11.55 -6.09 1.52
C VAL A 86 11.15 -5.25 2.73
N VAL A 87 12.06 -5.08 3.67
CA VAL A 87 11.87 -4.24 4.86
C VAL A 87 13.09 -3.36 5.03
N PHE A 88 12.88 -2.05 4.92
CA PHE A 88 13.86 -1.02 5.26
C PHE A 88 13.61 -0.56 6.69
N GLY A 89 14.68 -0.35 7.46
CA GLY A 89 14.61 -0.03 8.88
C GLY A 89 14.64 -1.27 9.78
N GLN A 90 14.02 -1.17 10.95
CA GLN A 90 14.10 -2.20 11.99
C GLN A 90 12.79 -2.31 12.78
N LEU A 91 12.32 -3.55 12.97
CA LEU A 91 11.18 -3.86 13.83
C LEU A 91 11.65 -3.97 15.29
N SER A 92 11.40 -2.94 16.09
CA SER A 92 11.82 -2.88 17.50
C SER A 92 11.12 -3.91 18.41
N ASN A 93 10.11 -4.61 17.89
CA ASN A 93 9.47 -5.75 18.55
C ASN A 93 9.65 -7.10 17.83
N SER A 94 10.63 -7.21 16.91
CA SER A 94 10.89 -8.43 16.12
C SER A 94 10.97 -9.70 16.98
N ASP A 95 11.76 -9.71 18.06
CA ASP A 95 11.91 -10.88 18.93
C ASP A 95 10.64 -11.26 19.72
N VAL A 96 9.68 -10.34 19.86
CA VAL A 96 8.36 -10.62 20.43
C VAL A 96 7.47 -11.26 19.35
N LEU A 97 7.53 -10.76 18.12
CA LEU A 97 6.79 -11.29 16.97
C LEU A 97 7.28 -12.71 16.60
N LYS A 98 8.60 -12.94 16.57
CA LYS A 98 9.21 -14.26 16.33
C LYS A 98 8.70 -15.30 17.32
N ARG A 99 8.88 -15.05 18.62
CA ARG A 99 8.41 -15.95 19.70
C ARG A 99 6.90 -16.17 19.69
N LYS A 100 6.10 -15.14 19.40
CA LYS A 100 4.64 -15.24 19.34
C LYS A 100 4.13 -16.13 18.20
N ASN A 101 4.87 -16.21 17.09
CA ASN A 101 4.49 -16.97 15.90
C ASN A 101 5.36 -18.23 15.69
N SER A 102 6.13 -18.65 16.72
CA SER A 102 7.03 -19.81 16.67
C SER A 102 8.05 -19.80 15.51
N LEU A 103 8.53 -18.62 15.13
CA LEU A 103 9.55 -18.45 14.08
C LEU A 103 10.97 -18.64 14.64
N ASP A 104 11.92 -18.94 13.76
CA ASP A 104 13.35 -19.00 14.09
C ASP A 104 13.82 -17.67 14.72
N PRO A 105 14.48 -17.68 15.91
CA PRO A 105 15.09 -16.48 16.48
C PRO A 105 15.99 -15.70 15.51
N HIS A 106 16.64 -16.38 14.59
CA HIS A 106 17.58 -15.81 13.62
C HIS A 106 16.92 -15.36 12.30
N CYS A 107 15.61 -15.54 12.11
CA CYS A 107 14.94 -15.07 10.90
C CYS A 107 15.00 -13.53 10.74
N SER A 108 14.95 -13.06 9.50
CA SER A 108 15.03 -11.63 9.18
C SER A 108 13.68 -10.91 9.41
N ASP A 109 13.69 -9.58 9.57
CA ASP A 109 12.46 -8.80 9.70
C ASP A 109 11.54 -8.96 8.47
N ALA A 110 12.10 -9.10 7.26
CA ALA A 110 11.36 -9.45 6.05
C ALA A 110 10.71 -10.84 6.08
N GLU A 111 11.31 -11.81 6.77
CA GLU A 111 10.75 -13.15 6.97
C GLU A 111 9.64 -13.13 8.04
N VAL A 112 9.83 -12.38 9.14
CA VAL A 112 8.77 -12.11 10.13
C VAL A 112 7.54 -11.47 9.46
N VAL A 113 7.76 -10.45 8.62
CA VAL A 113 6.68 -9.78 7.85
C VAL A 113 6.01 -10.73 6.85
N TYR A 114 6.79 -11.58 6.16
CA TYR A 114 6.24 -12.61 5.26
C TYR A 114 5.29 -13.57 5.99
N HIS A 115 5.71 -14.14 7.13
CA HIS A 115 4.89 -15.06 7.91
C HIS A 115 3.64 -14.37 8.49
N LEU A 116 3.78 -13.14 8.99
CA LEU A 116 2.66 -12.35 9.50
C LEU A 116 1.63 -11.99 8.41
N HIS A 117 2.08 -11.65 7.20
CA HIS A 117 1.20 -11.42 6.05
C HIS A 117 0.51 -12.72 5.61
N THR A 118 1.23 -13.84 5.58
CA THR A 118 0.65 -15.15 5.23
C THR A 118 -0.46 -15.55 6.20
N ALA A 119 -0.26 -15.30 7.52
CA ALA A 119 -1.23 -15.64 8.55
C ALA A 119 -2.41 -14.66 8.70
N THR A 120 -2.22 -13.36 8.44
CA THR A 120 -3.20 -12.31 8.81
C THR A 120 -3.55 -11.33 7.68
N LYS A 121 -3.04 -11.54 6.47
CA LYS A 121 -2.98 -10.55 5.38
C LYS A 121 -2.49 -9.20 5.93
N TYR A 122 -3.17 -8.08 5.78
CA TYR A 122 -2.64 -6.78 6.28
C TYR A 122 -2.93 -6.48 7.77
N GLY A 123 -3.52 -7.40 8.53
CA GLY A 123 -3.90 -7.15 9.94
C GLY A 123 -2.72 -6.86 10.87
N PHE A 124 -1.57 -7.51 10.63
CA PHE A 124 -0.36 -7.38 11.46
C PHE A 124 0.28 -5.99 11.48
N LEU A 125 -0.02 -5.10 10.52
CA LEU A 125 0.57 -3.75 10.47
C LEU A 125 0.35 -2.97 11.78
N THR A 126 -0.81 -3.17 12.41
CA THR A 126 -1.15 -2.59 13.73
C THR A 126 -0.29 -3.12 14.90
N THR A 127 0.37 -4.26 14.71
CA THR A 127 1.23 -4.94 15.71
C THR A 127 2.73 -4.73 15.47
N LEU A 128 3.13 -4.03 14.41
CA LEU A 128 4.53 -3.70 14.15
C LEU A 128 4.95 -2.44 14.92
N HIS A 129 6.08 -2.53 15.60
CA HIS A 129 6.72 -1.41 16.30
C HIS A 129 8.11 -1.16 15.70
N GLY A 130 8.58 0.09 15.74
CA GLY A 130 9.86 0.51 15.17
C GLY A 130 9.69 1.42 13.96
N ASN A 131 10.80 1.80 13.36
CA ASN A 131 10.87 2.65 12.19
C ASN A 131 11.06 1.74 10.98
N PHE A 132 10.09 1.68 10.08
CA PHE A 132 10.11 0.73 8.96
C PHE A 132 9.40 1.25 7.71
N MET A 133 9.83 0.74 6.56
CA MET A 133 9.08 0.77 5.32
C MET A 133 9.06 -0.63 4.73
N ILE A 134 7.86 -1.14 4.47
CA ILE A 134 7.62 -2.53 4.07
C ILE A 134 7.07 -2.56 2.66
N VAL A 135 7.60 -3.46 1.84
CA VAL A 135 7.02 -3.80 0.54
C VAL A 135 6.99 -5.31 0.37
N HIS A 136 5.82 -5.86 0.11
CA HIS A 136 5.61 -7.28 -0.09
C HIS A 136 4.80 -7.50 -1.37
N TYR A 137 5.25 -8.42 -2.23
CA TYR A 137 4.50 -8.88 -3.39
C TYR A 137 4.18 -10.37 -3.25
N ASP A 138 2.92 -10.71 -3.53
CA ASP A 138 2.31 -12.04 -3.48
C ASP A 138 1.80 -12.37 -4.90
N GLU A 139 2.43 -13.34 -5.59
CA GLU A 139 2.09 -13.72 -6.96
C GLU A 139 0.82 -14.57 -7.04
N GLU A 140 0.48 -15.30 -5.98
CA GLU A 140 -0.71 -16.14 -5.90
C GLU A 140 -1.97 -15.27 -5.75
N VAL A 141 -1.86 -14.19 -4.98
CA VAL A 141 -2.89 -13.14 -4.85
C VAL A 141 -2.77 -12.06 -5.95
N ASP A 142 -1.66 -12.00 -6.70
CA ASP A 142 -1.36 -10.97 -7.73
C ASP A 142 -1.47 -9.55 -7.15
N SER A 143 -0.83 -9.30 -6.00
CA SER A 143 -0.97 -8.06 -5.23
C SER A 143 0.32 -7.58 -4.59
N VAL A 144 0.49 -6.26 -4.55
CA VAL A 144 1.50 -5.55 -3.75
C VAL A 144 0.84 -5.02 -2.46
N LEU A 145 1.46 -5.31 -1.33
CA LEU A 145 1.29 -4.61 -0.06
C LEU A 145 2.50 -3.68 0.10
N ALA A 146 2.27 -2.38 0.31
CA ALA A 146 3.33 -1.44 0.68
C ALA A 146 2.88 -0.59 1.86
N ALA A 147 3.68 -0.49 2.92
CA ALA A 147 3.29 0.15 4.18
C ALA A 147 4.40 1.02 4.76
N ASN A 148 3.98 2.17 5.30
CA ASN A 148 4.85 3.19 5.89
C ASN A 148 4.62 3.23 7.40
N ASP A 149 5.68 3.36 8.20
CA ASP A 149 5.58 3.43 9.66
C ASP A 149 4.85 4.69 10.18
N LYS A 150 4.69 4.77 11.50
CA LYS A 150 4.06 5.90 12.18
C LYS A 150 4.88 7.20 12.11
N GLY A 151 6.20 7.12 11.84
CA GLY A 151 7.07 8.26 11.58
C GLY A 151 7.21 8.65 10.10
N CYS A 152 6.83 7.77 9.15
CA CYS A 152 7.15 7.92 7.72
C CYS A 152 8.67 8.05 7.47
N THR A 153 9.46 7.25 8.20
CA THR A 153 10.91 7.44 8.39
C THR A 153 11.71 7.37 7.09
N TYR A 154 11.28 6.55 6.12
CA TYR A 154 12.01 6.31 4.88
C TYR A 154 11.36 6.94 3.63
N GLY A 155 10.15 7.49 3.75
CA GLY A 155 9.39 8.08 2.64
C GLY A 155 8.91 7.04 1.63
N LEU A 156 7.66 6.57 1.77
CA LEU A 156 7.02 5.71 0.78
C LEU A 156 6.23 6.54 -0.23
N LYS A 157 6.36 6.25 -1.52
CA LYS A 157 5.67 6.91 -2.63
C LYS A 157 5.00 5.88 -3.53
N GLN A 158 3.86 6.24 -4.11
CA GLN A 158 3.19 5.45 -5.15
C GLN A 158 2.87 6.30 -6.36
N GLY A 159 2.64 5.66 -7.49
CA GLY A 159 2.27 6.37 -8.70
C GLY A 159 1.78 5.46 -9.80
N GLN A 160 1.99 5.93 -11.02
CA GLN A 160 1.68 5.19 -12.24
C GLN A 160 2.92 5.16 -13.15
N ASP A 161 3.30 3.97 -13.61
CA ASP A 161 4.29 3.84 -14.67
C ASP A 161 3.73 4.39 -16.00
N GLY A 162 4.61 4.64 -16.99
CA GLY A 162 4.21 5.16 -18.30
C GLY A 162 3.25 4.26 -19.08
N THR A 163 3.06 3.01 -18.65
CA THR A 163 2.20 1.99 -19.26
C THR A 163 0.85 1.85 -18.54
N GLY A 164 0.65 2.62 -17.47
CA GLY A 164 -0.59 2.68 -16.71
C GLY A 164 -0.61 1.78 -15.46
N GLY A 165 0.48 1.10 -15.12
CA GLY A 165 0.57 0.19 -13.97
C GLY A 165 0.93 0.84 -12.65
N LEU A 166 0.58 0.17 -11.55
CA LEU A 166 1.00 0.53 -10.19
C LEU A 166 2.53 0.53 -10.10
N LEU A 167 3.06 1.67 -9.66
CA LEU A 167 4.45 1.95 -9.36
C LEU A 167 4.56 2.29 -7.87
N VAL A 168 5.51 1.70 -7.16
CA VAL A 168 5.79 1.99 -5.74
C VAL A 168 7.31 2.12 -5.55
N THR A 169 7.76 3.14 -4.83
CA THR A 169 9.19 3.47 -4.63
C THR A 169 9.37 4.40 -3.43
N ASP A 170 10.59 4.61 -2.97
CA ASP A 170 11.02 5.75 -2.16
C ASP A 170 11.57 6.92 -3.00
N GLU A 171 12.05 6.63 -4.22
CA GLU A 171 12.82 7.57 -5.04
C GLU A 171 11.96 8.59 -5.79
N ASP A 172 12.50 9.79 -5.97
CA ASP A 172 11.90 10.81 -6.84
C ASP A 172 12.25 10.54 -8.31
N LEU A 173 11.43 9.70 -8.96
CA LEU A 173 11.60 9.26 -10.35
C LEU A 173 11.34 10.37 -11.40
N GLY A 174 11.51 11.64 -11.03
CA GLY A 174 11.42 12.80 -11.92
C GLY A 174 9.99 13.16 -12.39
N PRO A 175 9.84 14.22 -13.20
CA PRO A 175 8.54 14.80 -13.56
C PRO A 175 7.72 13.96 -14.56
N SER A 176 8.31 12.92 -15.16
CA SER A 176 7.63 12.05 -16.14
C SER A 176 6.60 11.11 -15.51
N TYR A 177 6.68 10.86 -14.20
CA TYR A 177 5.83 9.89 -13.50
C TYR A 177 4.87 10.60 -12.55
N LYS A 178 3.59 10.20 -12.58
CA LYS A 178 2.58 10.75 -11.66
C LYS A 178 2.68 10.03 -10.33
N ILE A 179 3.50 10.58 -9.44
CA ILE A 179 3.83 10.04 -8.13
C ILE A 179 3.21 10.92 -7.02
N SER A 180 2.79 10.27 -5.93
CA SER A 180 2.28 10.87 -4.71
C SER A 180 2.81 10.14 -3.48
N GLU A 181 3.10 10.88 -2.42
CA GLU A 181 3.54 10.32 -1.15
C GLU A 181 2.44 9.51 -0.45
N VAL A 182 2.86 8.49 0.30
CA VAL A 182 2.00 7.65 1.15
C VAL A 182 2.17 8.14 2.59
N PRO A 183 1.13 8.74 3.21
CA PRO A 183 1.24 9.30 4.55
C PRO A 183 1.68 8.30 5.62
N ALA A 184 2.21 8.82 6.73
CA ALA A 184 2.51 8.03 7.93
C ALA A 184 1.33 7.15 8.38
N ALA A 185 1.63 5.99 8.98
CA ALA A 185 0.67 4.98 9.44
C ALA A 185 -0.35 4.55 8.36
N SER A 186 0.08 4.54 7.09
CA SER A 186 -0.75 4.18 5.94
C SER A 186 -0.10 3.09 5.09
N PHE A 187 -0.94 2.36 4.36
CA PHE A 187 -0.54 1.30 3.45
C PHE A 187 -1.36 1.34 2.16
N ILE A 188 -0.82 0.72 1.12
CA ILE A 188 -1.49 0.40 -0.13
C ILE A 188 -1.59 -1.11 -0.19
N PHE A 189 -2.76 -1.64 -0.55
CA PHE A 189 -2.93 -3.05 -0.86
C PHE A 189 -3.65 -3.17 -2.20
N GLY A 190 -2.90 -3.47 -3.26
CA GLY A 190 -3.36 -3.26 -4.62
C GLY A 190 -2.79 -4.23 -5.65
N ARG A 191 -3.54 -4.41 -6.74
CA ARG A 191 -3.03 -4.95 -8.01
C ARG A 191 -2.62 -3.80 -8.92
N HIS A 192 -2.26 -4.10 -10.18
CA HIS A 192 -2.01 -3.18 -11.31
C HIS A 192 -2.71 -1.79 -11.32
N ARG A 193 -3.94 -1.63 -10.82
CA ARG A 193 -4.63 -0.32 -10.72
C ARG A 193 -4.96 0.14 -9.29
N GLY A 194 -4.81 -0.72 -8.29
CA GLY A 194 -5.16 -0.43 -6.90
C GLY A 194 -4.11 0.49 -6.29
N ARG A 195 -4.53 1.73 -6.02
CA ARG A 195 -3.72 2.83 -5.47
C ARG A 195 -4.38 3.47 -4.26
N ASP A 196 -5.35 2.76 -3.69
CA ASP A 196 -6.15 3.22 -2.56
C ASP A 196 -5.29 3.21 -1.30
N VAL A 197 -5.10 4.39 -0.71
CA VAL A 197 -4.34 4.55 0.53
C VAL A 197 -5.26 4.25 1.71
N HIS A 198 -4.93 3.20 2.45
CA HIS A 198 -5.61 2.78 3.65
C HIS A 198 -4.80 3.20 4.88
N LYS A 199 -5.42 3.83 5.88
CA LYS A 199 -4.79 4.03 7.19
C LYS A 199 -4.94 2.76 8.03
N TYR A 200 -3.88 2.33 8.68
CA TYR A 200 -3.96 1.27 9.70
C TYR A 200 -4.00 1.90 11.09
N SER A 201 -4.87 1.41 11.96
CA SER A 201 -5.16 2.07 13.23
C SER A 201 -3.93 2.13 14.14
N CYS A 202 -3.62 3.33 14.64
CA CYS A 202 -2.93 3.45 15.92
C CYS A 202 -3.78 2.78 17.02
N THR A 203 -3.13 2.18 18.01
CA THR A 203 -3.86 1.58 19.13
C THR A 203 -4.48 2.66 20.00
N ILE A 204 -5.55 2.34 20.74
CA ILE A 204 -6.26 3.31 21.60
C ILE A 204 -5.30 4.00 22.59
N ARG A 205 -4.30 3.28 23.10
CA ARG A 205 -3.26 3.84 23.97
C ARG A 205 -2.39 4.89 23.28
N GLU A 206 -1.96 4.63 22.04
CA GLU A 206 -1.16 5.56 21.26
C GLU A 206 -1.97 6.81 20.88
N GLN A 207 -3.25 6.63 20.53
CA GLN A 207 -4.16 7.74 20.25
C GLN A 207 -4.40 8.62 21.49
N GLN A 208 -4.57 8.01 22.67
CA GLN A 208 -4.65 8.72 23.96
C GLN A 208 -3.33 9.45 24.29
N GLN A 209 -2.19 8.81 24.06
CA GLN A 209 -0.87 9.40 24.33
C GLN A 209 -0.56 10.58 23.41
N ALA A 210 -0.89 10.48 22.11
CA ALA A 210 -0.76 11.58 21.16
C ALA A 210 -1.71 12.75 21.50
N ALA A 211 -2.96 12.46 21.89
CA ALA A 211 -3.90 13.48 22.34
C ALA A 211 -3.44 14.18 23.64
N TYR A 212 -2.85 13.43 24.57
CA TYR A 212 -2.24 14.00 25.78
C TYR A 212 -1.06 14.92 25.44
N GLN A 213 -0.11 14.46 24.61
CA GLN A 213 1.03 15.27 24.17
C GLN A 213 0.60 16.55 23.43
N ALA A 214 -0.39 16.46 22.54
CA ALA A 214 -0.95 17.61 21.84
C ALA A 214 -1.62 18.61 22.80
N SER A 215 -2.36 18.12 23.81
CA SER A 215 -2.95 18.95 24.87
C SER A 215 -1.88 19.71 25.67
N THR A 216 -0.84 19.01 26.13
CA THR A 216 0.28 19.61 26.86
C THR A 216 1.04 20.64 26.01
N ALA A 217 1.31 20.34 24.74
CA ALA A 217 1.94 21.28 23.80
C ALA A 217 1.07 22.54 23.57
N ALA A 218 -0.25 22.38 23.43
CA ALA A 218 -1.18 23.50 23.31
C ALA A 218 -1.23 24.36 24.59
N GLN A 219 -1.15 23.75 25.78
CA GLN A 219 -1.06 24.47 27.06
C GLN A 219 0.23 25.28 27.18
N HIS A 220 1.38 24.73 26.75
CA HIS A 220 2.65 25.47 26.69
C HIS A 220 2.63 26.60 25.65
N ALA A 221 1.99 26.41 24.49
CA ALA A 221 1.82 27.47 23.51
C ALA A 221 0.94 28.61 24.05
N LEU A 222 -0.14 28.29 24.77
CA LEU A 222 -1.05 29.28 25.35
C LEU A 222 -0.38 30.11 26.46
N SER A 223 0.46 29.49 27.30
CA SER A 223 1.21 30.20 28.35
C SER A 223 2.40 31.03 27.82
N GLY A 224 2.88 30.74 26.61
CA GLY A 224 3.82 31.62 25.90
C GLY A 224 3.20 32.90 25.34
N LEU A 225 1.87 32.92 25.11
CA LEU A 225 1.16 34.07 24.52
C LEU A 225 0.73 35.13 25.55
N SER A 226 0.73 34.83 26.84
CA SER A 226 0.15 35.69 27.89
C SER A 226 1.09 36.76 28.46
N SER A 227 2.31 36.91 27.95
CA SER A 227 3.37 37.73 28.57
C SER A 227 3.98 38.84 27.68
N SER A 228 3.63 38.94 26.40
CA SER A 228 4.29 39.85 25.43
C SER A 228 3.35 40.76 24.63
N ALA A 229 2.20 41.15 25.23
CA ALA A 229 1.16 41.94 24.55
C ALA A 229 0.51 43.04 25.42
N VAL A 230 1.20 43.51 26.47
CA VAL A 230 0.67 44.50 27.44
C VAL A 230 1.56 45.76 27.57
N GLN A 231 2.56 45.92 26.70
CA GLN A 231 3.48 47.08 26.70
C GLN A 231 3.71 47.68 25.30
N ASP A 232 2.64 48.00 24.56
CA ASP A 232 2.67 49.18 23.65
C ASP A 232 1.26 49.67 23.19
N LEU A 233 0.36 49.95 24.13
CA LEU A 233 -0.95 50.57 23.85
C LEU A 233 -1.33 51.65 24.87
N SER A 234 -0.39 52.55 25.16
CA SER A 234 -0.58 53.74 26.01
C SER A 234 -0.68 55.07 25.23
N VAL A 235 -0.65 55.03 23.89
CA VAL A 235 -0.73 56.22 23.01
C VAL A 235 -1.84 56.06 21.98
N PHE A 236 -3.10 56.27 22.39
CA PHE A 236 -4.15 56.94 21.59
C PHE A 236 -5.44 57.10 22.42
N THR A 237 -5.47 58.11 23.29
CA THR A 237 -6.67 58.46 24.08
C THR A 237 -7.47 59.57 23.39
N MET A 238 -8.80 59.41 23.39
CA MET A 238 -9.83 60.36 22.91
C MET A 238 -10.03 60.51 21.38
N LYS A 239 -11.07 59.83 20.89
CA LYS A 239 -12.35 60.55 20.64
C LYS A 239 -13.57 59.64 20.83
N SER A 240 -14.67 60.26 21.28
CA SER A 240 -15.94 59.64 21.69
C SER A 240 -16.66 58.91 20.55
N GLY A 241 -17.34 57.79 20.83
CA GLY A 241 -18.14 57.08 19.82
C GLY A 241 -18.85 55.77 20.22
N VAL A 242 -19.83 55.84 21.14
CA VAL A 242 -20.96 54.89 21.30
C VAL A 242 -20.65 53.43 21.71
N LEU A 243 -21.49 52.84 22.60
CA LEU A 243 -21.44 51.41 22.93
C LEU A 243 -22.17 50.55 21.88
N THR A 244 -21.56 49.45 21.45
CA THR A 244 -22.28 48.26 20.95
C THR A 244 -21.69 46.99 21.55
N THR A 245 -22.38 46.40 22.52
CA THR A 245 -21.98 45.15 23.18
C THR A 245 -22.39 43.95 22.33
N THR A 246 -21.43 43.20 21.77
CA THR A 246 -21.72 41.97 21.00
C THR A 246 -21.31 40.72 21.76
N THR A 247 -22.24 40.17 22.55
CA THR A 247 -22.08 38.92 23.27
C THR A 247 -22.06 37.72 22.31
N ILE A 248 -20.97 36.96 22.26
CA ILE A 248 -20.88 35.74 21.44
C ILE A 248 -21.22 34.54 22.32
N SER A 249 -22.45 34.03 22.22
CA SER A 249 -22.89 32.83 22.96
C SER A 249 -22.63 31.54 22.16
N PRO A 250 -21.98 30.52 22.75
CA PRO A 250 -21.75 29.26 22.06
C PRO A 250 -23.00 28.37 22.00
N LYS A 251 -23.41 28.01 20.78
CA LYS A 251 -24.26 26.85 20.46
C LYS A 251 -23.67 26.14 19.23
N GLY A 252 -23.66 24.82 19.12
CA GLY A 252 -24.11 23.84 20.12
C GLY A 252 -24.67 22.53 19.57
N THR A 253 -23.99 21.89 18.61
CA THR A 253 -24.26 20.53 18.09
C THR A 253 -22.97 20.06 17.38
N ALA A 254 -22.41 18.86 17.53
CA ALA A 254 -22.90 17.54 17.94
C ALA A 254 -23.82 16.85 16.91
N GLU A 255 -23.69 15.51 16.83
CA GLU A 255 -24.43 14.57 15.95
C GLU A 255 -24.17 14.65 14.44
N ALA A 256 -23.22 13.80 13.99
CA ALA A 256 -23.10 13.33 12.60
C ALA A 256 -22.74 11.84 12.58
N ALA A 257 -23.44 11.04 13.38
CA ALA A 257 -23.25 9.58 13.49
C ALA A 257 -24.44 8.82 12.89
N SER A 258 -24.16 7.64 12.33
CA SER A 258 -25.13 6.60 11.93
C SER A 258 -26.14 6.93 10.81
N SER A 259 -25.90 6.36 9.62
CA SER A 259 -26.92 5.53 8.95
C SER A 259 -26.36 4.72 7.77
N TRP A 260 -25.90 3.49 8.04
CA TRP A 260 -25.76 2.48 6.98
C TRP A 260 -27.15 1.91 6.65
N ARG A 261 -27.69 2.16 5.45
CA ARG A 261 -28.77 1.34 4.87
C ARG A 261 -28.54 1.03 3.40
N ARG A 262 -28.60 -0.27 3.07
CA ARG A 262 -28.60 -0.75 1.69
C ARG A 262 -30.02 -0.66 1.12
N SER A 263 -30.20 0.04 0.00
CA SER A 263 -31.41 -0.07 -0.83
C SER A 263 -31.25 -1.20 -1.85
N LYS A 264 -31.88 -2.35 -1.59
CA LYS A 264 -32.18 -3.37 -2.60
C LYS A 264 -33.66 -3.30 -2.94
N SER A 265 -34.00 -3.08 -4.20
CA SER A 265 -35.37 -3.23 -4.72
C SER A 265 -35.35 -3.36 -6.24
N GLU A 266 -35.41 -4.59 -6.75
CA GLU A 266 -35.93 -4.83 -8.10
C GLU A 266 -37.46 -4.76 -8.08
N PRO A 267 -38.10 -4.27 -9.15
CA PRO A 267 -39.47 -4.64 -9.48
C PRO A 267 -39.47 -5.57 -10.70
N ASN A 268 -39.64 -6.87 -10.45
CA ASN A 268 -39.98 -7.83 -11.51
C ASN A 268 -41.47 -7.66 -11.86
N LEU A 269 -41.80 -7.40 -13.13
CA LEU A 269 -43.18 -7.35 -13.61
C LEU A 269 -43.30 -8.14 -14.93
N LYS A 270 -44.23 -9.09 -14.96
CA LYS A 270 -44.42 -10.03 -16.07
C LYS A 270 -45.66 -9.68 -16.90
N THR A 271 -45.61 -10.14 -18.16
CA THR A 271 -46.75 -10.54 -19.00
C THR A 271 -47.85 -9.52 -19.28
N LEU A 272 -47.94 -9.15 -20.56
CA LEU A 272 -49.17 -9.34 -21.32
C LEU A 272 -48.82 -9.77 -22.76
N SER A 273 -49.68 -10.59 -23.36
CA SER A 273 -49.68 -10.94 -24.79
C SER A 273 -50.51 -9.89 -25.57
N GLU A 274 -50.69 -9.84 -26.90
CA GLU A 274 -50.51 -10.75 -28.06
C GLU A 274 -50.69 -9.89 -29.36
N ASN A 275 -50.69 -10.30 -30.65
CA ASN A 275 -50.50 -11.55 -31.43
C ASN A 275 -50.06 -11.13 -32.88
N ARG A 276 -49.70 -12.08 -33.76
CA ARG A 276 -49.61 -11.98 -35.24
C ARG A 276 -48.46 -11.14 -35.83
N SER A 277 -47.90 -11.43 -37.01
CA SER A 277 -47.93 -12.67 -37.85
C SER A 277 -46.90 -12.58 -38.99
N GLY A 278 -46.26 -13.69 -39.40
CA GLY A 278 -45.62 -13.79 -40.72
C GLY A 278 -44.39 -14.71 -40.82
N SER A 279 -44.55 -15.90 -41.41
CA SER A 279 -43.47 -16.77 -41.91
C SER A 279 -43.90 -17.36 -43.27
N PRO A 280 -42.99 -17.49 -44.24
CA PRO A 280 -42.43 -18.82 -44.57
C PRO A 280 -40.88 -18.79 -44.69
N ARG A 281 -40.10 -19.78 -44.22
CA ARG A 281 -40.06 -21.24 -44.50
C ARG A 281 -39.19 -21.59 -45.72
N SER A 282 -37.97 -22.07 -45.47
CA SER A 282 -37.18 -22.94 -46.35
C SER A 282 -36.64 -24.12 -45.53
N VAL A 283 -36.27 -25.23 -46.19
CA VAL A 283 -36.30 -26.58 -45.57
C VAL A 283 -35.11 -27.45 -46.00
N LEU A 284 -34.26 -27.81 -45.02
CA LEU A 284 -33.47 -29.08 -44.93
C LEU A 284 -32.43 -29.35 -46.06
N PRO A 285 -31.52 -30.37 -45.95
CA PRO A 285 -31.51 -31.51 -45.03
C PRO A 285 -30.27 -31.69 -44.13
N SER A 286 -30.43 -32.67 -43.23
CA SER A 286 -29.49 -33.14 -42.22
C SER A 286 -28.81 -34.45 -42.64
N THR A 287 -27.57 -34.65 -42.20
CA THR A 287 -26.91 -35.96 -42.08
C THR A 287 -26.28 -36.09 -40.69
N GLU A 288 -26.02 -37.33 -40.26
CA GLU A 288 -26.00 -37.68 -38.83
C GLU A 288 -24.62 -37.90 -38.19
N LEU A 289 -24.64 -38.09 -36.87
CA LEU A 289 -23.81 -39.03 -36.09
C LEU A 289 -22.28 -38.98 -36.32
N ASN A 290 -21.57 -38.47 -35.31
CA ASN A 290 -21.17 -39.42 -34.26
C ASN A 290 -20.87 -38.85 -32.87
N ARG A 291 -20.98 -39.78 -31.91
CA ARG A 291 -20.67 -39.62 -30.49
C ARG A 291 -19.16 -39.56 -30.28
N TYR A 292 -18.68 -38.79 -29.30
CA TYR A 292 -17.85 -39.38 -28.24
C TYR A 292 -18.05 -38.64 -26.90
N GLN A 293 -17.73 -39.33 -25.81
CA GLN A 293 -18.31 -39.08 -24.48
C GLN A 293 -17.67 -37.92 -23.71
N ARG A 294 -18.48 -37.20 -22.93
CA ARG A 294 -18.00 -36.56 -21.69
C ARG A 294 -17.45 -37.65 -20.75
N LYS A 295 -16.31 -37.42 -20.10
CA LYS A 295 -15.96 -38.09 -18.84
C LYS A 295 -16.09 -37.12 -17.66
N SER A 296 -16.30 -37.70 -16.49
CA SER A 296 -16.89 -37.03 -15.32
C SER A 296 -15.87 -36.39 -14.39
N ILE A 297 -16.33 -35.36 -13.68
CA ILE A 297 -15.75 -34.94 -12.39
C ILE A 297 -15.80 -36.14 -11.43
N GLN A 298 -14.69 -36.42 -10.74
CA GLN A 298 -14.70 -37.22 -9.51
C GLN A 298 -13.91 -36.49 -8.43
N SER A 299 -14.52 -36.37 -7.25
CA SER A 299 -13.94 -35.75 -6.07
C SER A 299 -13.05 -36.74 -5.32
N GLY A 300 -11.74 -36.53 -5.34
CA GLY A 300 -10.80 -37.23 -4.47
C GLY A 300 -10.81 -36.64 -3.06
N ARG A 301 -11.57 -37.24 -2.15
CA ARG A 301 -11.50 -36.96 -0.70
C ARG A 301 -10.49 -37.94 -0.10
N ALA A 302 -9.43 -37.42 0.51
CA ALA A 302 -8.48 -38.19 1.31
C ALA A 302 -8.61 -37.75 2.76
N ASP A 303 -8.99 -38.66 3.65
CA ASP A 303 -9.17 -38.35 5.06
C ASP A 303 -7.82 -38.36 5.80
N SER A 304 -7.71 -37.54 6.85
CA SER A 304 -6.57 -37.52 7.77
C SER A 304 -7.07 -37.20 9.16
N ALA A 305 -7.63 -38.22 9.81
CA ALA A 305 -8.21 -38.10 11.15
C ALA A 305 -7.11 -38.02 12.22
N ILE A 306 -6.84 -36.82 12.71
CA ILE A 306 -6.03 -36.60 13.92
C ILE A 306 -7.00 -36.33 15.08
N SER A 307 -7.14 -37.31 15.96
CA SER A 307 -8.05 -37.28 17.11
C SER A 307 -7.39 -36.66 18.34
N TRP A 308 -7.77 -35.43 18.66
CA TRP A 308 -7.42 -34.82 19.94
C TRP A 308 -8.31 -35.40 21.05
N ARG A 309 -7.81 -36.42 21.76
CA ARG A 309 -8.33 -36.74 23.09
C ARG A 309 -7.96 -35.61 24.04
N LYS A 310 -8.95 -35.15 24.82
CA LYS A 310 -8.68 -34.60 26.15
C LYS A 310 -8.54 -35.75 27.14
N ASP A 311 -7.83 -35.49 28.23
CA ASP A 311 -8.26 -35.75 29.62
C ASP A 311 -7.04 -36.07 30.50
N CYS A 312 -6.58 -35.05 31.22
CA CYS A 312 -5.82 -35.00 32.49
C CYS A 312 -5.29 -33.57 32.67
#